data_AF-A0A367KLW4-F1
#
_entry.id   AF-A0A367KLW4-F1
#
_cell.length_a   1.000
_cell.length_b   1.000
_cell.length_c   1.000
_cell.angle_alpha   90.00
_cell.angle_beta   90.00
_cell.angle_gamma   90.00
#
_symmetry.space_group_name_H-M   'P 1'
#
loop_
_entity.id
_entity.type
_entity.pdbx_description
1 polymer ?
#
loop_
_entity_poly.entity_id
_entity_poly.type
_entity_poly.pdbx_seq_one_letter_code
_entity_poly.pdbx_strand_id
1 'polypeptide(L)'
;MAEKEEEFASQIIEEEEDLFFDQDSEEEELIDLKDNAGLDKVDKDKINKIIYEASKGSAFFENEKKRDRMVTKRIDTILAKHEQVKDQDLSFERRIVDNMIRDLEQTRDLSQCICHVDMDAFYASVEELENPKLKTQPMAVGGMSMLCTSNYEARKYGVRSAMPGFIALKLCPQLKMIPLHFPKYISASNKVRAIFAKYDPNFMPMSLDEAYLNLTEYLKKEPNLTPYELVKQIRREIFESTQLTASAGTTLFDTESERKSVGVERTFPPMSNPEQLYQKLHELCEALEADAEKAGVMFVSFEVRIRSKTLPSYIWLAKDIEKIAKQLLAKEMPMNLRLMGVRLATLKPRGSNDESVLKYFTKAPLPEKILNENPIENDEQDALICPICNRQLTVDNIQFNQHVDECLNKIEVKTILQNEKRLLPTPPIIGNNPRPANKKVKRSSNKIQKQNGKSLFDYYPPSCT
;
A
#
# COMPACT_ATOMS: atom_id res chain seq x y z
N MET A 1 36.37 -52.03 -8.98
CA MET A 1 35.50 -51.27 -8.04
C MET A 1 35.44 -49.82 -8.45
N ALA A 2 36.57 -49.09 -8.49
CA ALA A 2 36.59 -47.71 -8.99
C ALA A 2 35.92 -47.51 -10.37
N GLU A 3 36.19 -48.39 -11.35
CA GLU A 3 35.58 -48.32 -12.70
C GLU A 3 34.04 -48.47 -12.72
N LYS A 4 33.42 -49.00 -11.64
CA LYS A 4 31.95 -49.10 -11.53
C LYS A 4 31.30 -47.90 -10.86
N GLU A 5 32.08 -47.01 -10.24
CA GLU A 5 31.57 -45.78 -9.62
C GLU A 5 31.55 -44.63 -10.65
N GLU A 6 32.49 -44.60 -11.60
CA GLU A 6 32.46 -43.64 -12.73
C GLU A 6 31.32 -43.91 -13.72
N GLU A 7 31.03 -45.18 -14.04
CA GLU A 7 29.92 -45.55 -14.95
C GLU A 7 28.55 -45.17 -14.37
N PHE A 8 28.37 -45.31 -13.05
CA PHE A 8 27.14 -44.92 -12.35
C PHE A 8 27.02 -43.40 -12.18
N ALA A 9 28.13 -42.69 -11.96
CA ALA A 9 28.15 -41.23 -11.95
C ALA A 9 27.82 -40.63 -13.33
N SER A 10 28.22 -41.31 -14.41
CA SER A 10 27.96 -40.87 -15.79
C SER A 10 26.49 -41.03 -16.16
N GLN A 11 25.84 -42.15 -15.76
CA GLN A 11 24.41 -42.35 -15.96
C GLN A 11 23.52 -41.35 -15.20
N ILE A 12 23.92 -40.94 -13.99
CA ILE A 12 23.18 -39.90 -13.23
C ILE A 12 23.29 -38.52 -13.91
N ILE A 13 24.41 -38.22 -14.59
CA ILE A 13 24.60 -36.96 -15.31
C ILE A 13 23.83 -36.95 -16.64
N GLU A 14 23.72 -38.09 -17.34
CA GLU A 14 22.88 -38.20 -18.56
C GLU A 14 21.38 -38.17 -18.24
N GLU A 15 20.91 -38.66 -17.09
CA GLU A 15 19.49 -38.54 -16.68
C GLU A 15 19.10 -37.14 -16.16
N GLU A 16 20.05 -36.27 -15.79
CA GLU A 16 19.76 -34.86 -15.46
C GLU A 16 19.66 -33.94 -16.70
N GLU A 17 20.19 -34.33 -17.87
CA GLU A 17 20.09 -33.50 -19.09
C GLU A 17 18.76 -33.62 -19.85
N ASP A 18 17.94 -34.66 -19.59
CA ASP A 18 16.60 -34.82 -20.20
C ASP A 18 15.46 -34.16 -19.39
N LEU A 19 15.79 -33.48 -18.29
CA LEU A 19 14.89 -32.52 -17.63
C LEU A 19 15.14 -31.09 -18.13
N PHE A 20 15.07 -30.91 -19.46
CA PHE A 20 14.62 -29.65 -20.06
C PHE A 20 13.16 -29.37 -19.66
N PHE A 21 12.95 -29.01 -18.39
CA PHE A 21 11.83 -28.16 -18.01
C PHE A 21 11.93 -26.89 -18.86
N ASP A 22 10.93 -26.65 -19.71
CA ASP A 22 10.90 -25.49 -20.61
C ASP A 22 10.93 -24.20 -19.79
N GLN A 23 12.11 -23.60 -19.63
CA GLN A 23 12.27 -22.32 -18.93
C GLN A 23 11.48 -21.19 -19.63
N ASP A 24 11.27 -21.30 -20.95
CA ASP A 24 10.38 -20.38 -21.67
C ASP A 24 8.89 -20.59 -21.30
N SER A 25 8.46 -21.78 -20.85
CA SER A 25 7.06 -22.04 -20.46
C SER A 25 6.68 -21.42 -19.11
N GLU A 26 7.55 -21.54 -18.09
CA GLU A 26 7.36 -20.84 -16.80
C GLU A 26 7.42 -19.31 -16.96
N GLU A 27 8.20 -18.81 -17.93
CA GLU A 27 8.28 -17.37 -18.19
C GLU A 27 7.04 -16.80 -18.90
N GLU A 28 6.28 -17.59 -19.68
CA GLU A 28 5.06 -17.14 -20.35
C GLU A 28 3.91 -16.84 -19.34
N GLU A 29 3.83 -17.55 -18.20
CA GLU A 29 2.80 -17.32 -17.16
C GLU A 29 3.03 -16.05 -16.32
N LEU A 30 4.24 -15.47 -16.35
CA LEU A 30 4.65 -14.35 -15.50
C LEU A 30 3.79 -13.08 -15.64
N ILE A 31 3.11 -12.89 -16.78
CA ILE A 31 2.19 -11.77 -17.05
C ILE A 31 0.85 -12.29 -17.60
N ASP A 32 0.28 -13.29 -16.94
CA ASP A 32 -0.99 -13.93 -17.32
C ASP A 32 -2.23 -13.00 -17.32
N LEU A 33 -3.21 -13.39 -18.15
CA LEU A 33 -4.60 -12.97 -18.20
C LEU A 33 -5.36 -13.32 -16.91
N LYS A 34 -5.24 -12.45 -15.92
CA LYS A 34 -6.16 -12.45 -14.77
C LYS A 34 -7.62 -12.31 -15.23
N ASP A 35 -8.45 -13.21 -14.73
CA ASP A 35 -9.90 -13.20 -14.97
C ASP A 35 -10.54 -11.87 -14.57
N ASN A 36 -11.43 -11.39 -15.43
CA ASN A 36 -12.27 -10.21 -15.23
C ASN A 36 -13.58 -10.42 -15.98
N ALA A 37 -14.68 -9.85 -15.50
CA ALA A 37 -16.00 -10.01 -16.08
C ALA A 37 -16.01 -9.68 -17.60
N GLY A 38 -16.45 -10.65 -18.42
CA GLY A 38 -16.50 -10.51 -19.88
C GLY A 38 -15.22 -10.92 -20.62
N LEU A 39 -14.25 -11.55 -19.94
CA LEU A 39 -13.11 -12.23 -20.58
C LEU A 39 -13.35 -13.75 -20.78
N ASP A 40 -14.48 -14.28 -20.32
CA ASP A 40 -14.78 -15.71 -20.17
C ASP A 40 -14.76 -16.56 -21.46
N LYS A 41 -14.62 -15.91 -22.63
CA LYS A 41 -14.66 -16.53 -23.97
C LYS A 41 -13.43 -16.22 -24.83
N VAL A 42 -12.37 -15.65 -24.25
CA VAL A 42 -11.15 -15.33 -24.98
C VAL A 42 -10.17 -16.51 -25.00
N ASP A 43 -9.40 -16.61 -26.08
CA ASP A 43 -8.26 -17.50 -26.21
C ASP A 43 -7.11 -16.96 -25.34
N LYS A 44 -7.03 -17.45 -24.08
CA LYS A 44 -6.09 -16.96 -23.07
C LYS A 44 -4.65 -17.15 -23.53
N ASP A 45 -4.29 -18.36 -23.96
CA ASP A 45 -2.94 -18.75 -24.36
C ASP A 45 -2.40 -17.81 -25.46
N LYS A 46 -3.21 -17.56 -26.50
CA LYS A 46 -2.84 -16.64 -27.58
C LYS A 46 -2.64 -15.21 -27.09
N ILE A 47 -3.48 -14.72 -26.19
CA ILE A 47 -3.36 -13.36 -25.66
C ILE A 47 -2.15 -13.25 -24.74
N ASN A 48 -1.91 -14.25 -23.89
CA ASN A 48 -0.73 -14.34 -23.02
C ASN A 48 0.55 -14.32 -23.83
N LYS A 49 0.63 -15.10 -24.91
CA LYS A 49 1.77 -15.07 -25.84
C LYS A 49 2.01 -13.68 -26.43
N ILE A 50 0.96 -12.94 -26.81
CA ILE A 50 1.11 -11.56 -27.31
C ILE A 50 1.56 -10.60 -26.19
N ILE A 51 1.06 -10.76 -24.97
CA ILE A 51 1.47 -9.95 -23.80
C ILE A 51 2.94 -10.22 -23.46
N TYR A 52 3.36 -11.49 -23.46
CA TYR A 52 4.71 -11.96 -23.23
C TYR A 52 5.68 -11.39 -24.26
N GLU A 53 5.43 -11.60 -25.56
CA GLU A 53 6.23 -11.04 -26.66
C GLU A 53 6.25 -9.50 -26.67
N ALA A 54 5.22 -8.85 -26.13
CA ALA A 54 5.21 -7.40 -25.95
C ALA A 54 5.99 -6.90 -24.73
N SER A 55 6.37 -7.79 -23.82
CA SER A 55 6.96 -7.47 -22.51
C SER A 55 8.38 -8.02 -22.32
N LYS A 56 8.76 -9.12 -23.00
CA LYS A 56 10.06 -9.81 -22.90
C LYS A 56 11.22 -8.82 -23.08
N GLY A 57 12.22 -8.91 -22.21
CA GLY A 57 13.38 -8.00 -22.20
C GLY A 57 13.14 -6.57 -21.71
N SER A 58 11.90 -6.21 -21.32
CA SER A 58 11.64 -4.90 -20.72
C SER A 58 12.10 -4.84 -19.26
N ALA A 59 12.51 -3.66 -18.78
CA ALA A 59 12.86 -3.45 -17.37
C ALA A 59 11.68 -3.65 -16.40
N PHE A 60 10.44 -3.71 -16.89
CA PHE A 60 9.27 -4.12 -16.11
C PHE A 60 9.24 -5.65 -15.95
N PHE A 61 9.35 -6.38 -17.06
CA PHE A 61 9.37 -7.84 -17.09
C PHE A 61 10.52 -8.43 -16.24
N GLU A 62 11.73 -7.89 -16.35
CA GLU A 62 12.86 -8.31 -15.49
C GLU A 62 12.64 -8.03 -13.99
N ASN A 63 11.84 -7.01 -13.68
CA ASN A 63 11.44 -6.73 -12.30
C ASN A 63 10.33 -7.68 -11.81
N GLU A 64 9.39 -8.06 -12.68
CA GLU A 64 8.41 -9.12 -12.35
C GLU A 64 9.09 -10.47 -12.15
N LYS A 65 10.05 -10.87 -13.01
CA LYS A 65 10.87 -12.08 -12.78
C LYS A 65 11.60 -12.07 -11.44
N LYS A 66 12.00 -10.88 -10.99
CA LYS A 66 12.64 -10.71 -9.67
C LYS A 66 11.63 -10.81 -8.53
N ARG A 67 10.40 -10.31 -8.70
CA ARG A 67 9.31 -10.42 -7.71
C ARG A 67 8.85 -11.86 -7.59
N ASP A 68 8.64 -12.52 -8.72
CA ASP A 68 8.24 -13.92 -8.79
C ASP A 68 9.20 -14.82 -8.01
N ARG A 69 10.50 -14.80 -8.35
CA ARG A 69 11.55 -15.51 -7.57
C ARG A 69 11.58 -15.17 -6.07
N MET A 70 11.13 -13.99 -5.65
CA MET A 70 10.96 -13.65 -4.22
C MET A 70 9.71 -14.26 -3.60
N VAL A 71 8.62 -14.39 -4.37
CA VAL A 71 7.38 -15.08 -3.98
C VAL A 71 7.63 -16.58 -3.92
N THR A 72 8.25 -17.20 -4.93
CA THR A 72 8.63 -18.63 -4.96
C THR A 72 9.47 -18.97 -3.74
N LYS A 73 10.56 -18.22 -3.48
CA LYS A 73 11.38 -18.41 -2.27
C LYS A 73 10.59 -18.29 -0.96
N ARG A 74 9.54 -17.46 -0.91
CA ARG A 74 8.65 -17.35 0.26
C ARG A 74 7.72 -18.56 0.37
N ILE A 75 7.22 -19.08 -0.76
CA ILE A 75 6.45 -20.33 -0.83
C ILE A 75 7.32 -21.49 -0.34
N ASP A 76 8.54 -21.65 -0.84
CA ASP A 76 9.50 -22.69 -0.41
C ASP A 76 9.75 -22.63 1.11
N THR A 77 9.89 -21.42 1.65
CA THR A 77 10.06 -21.20 3.09
C THR A 77 8.82 -21.60 3.91
N ILE A 78 7.62 -21.47 3.34
CA ILE A 78 6.36 -21.90 3.97
C ILE A 78 6.22 -23.43 3.86
N LEU A 79 6.51 -24.01 2.70
CA LEU A 79 6.46 -25.46 2.46
C LEU A 79 7.48 -26.21 3.34
N ALA A 80 8.71 -25.70 3.46
CA ALA A 80 9.72 -26.28 4.36
C ALA A 80 9.30 -26.22 5.84
N LYS A 81 8.54 -25.20 6.26
CA LYS A 81 7.95 -25.14 7.61
C LYS A 81 6.77 -26.10 7.77
N HIS A 82 5.92 -26.22 6.75
CA HIS A 82 4.82 -27.18 6.73
C HIS A 82 5.35 -28.61 6.86
N GLU A 83 6.40 -28.97 6.10
CA GLU A 83 7.05 -30.27 6.15
C GLU A 83 7.59 -30.62 7.55
N GLN A 84 8.04 -29.64 8.33
CA GLN A 84 8.50 -29.84 9.72
C GLN A 84 7.36 -30.13 10.70
N VAL A 85 6.12 -29.72 10.41
CA VAL A 85 4.97 -29.79 11.35
C VAL A 85 3.85 -30.73 10.90
N LYS A 86 3.82 -31.18 9.64
CA LYS A 86 2.70 -31.96 9.07
C LYS A 86 2.39 -33.26 9.82
N ASP A 87 3.41 -33.91 10.37
CA ASP A 87 3.32 -35.20 11.08
C ASP A 87 3.32 -35.04 12.61
N GLN A 88 3.28 -33.80 13.12
CA GLN A 88 3.19 -33.52 14.56
C GLN A 88 1.72 -33.61 15.03
N ASP A 89 1.52 -33.95 16.31
CA ASP A 89 0.18 -33.81 16.92
C ASP A 89 -0.14 -32.33 17.16
N LEU A 90 -0.99 -31.77 16.31
CA LEU A 90 -1.50 -30.41 16.38
C LEU A 90 -2.87 -30.31 17.08
N SER A 91 -3.22 -31.30 17.94
CA SER A 91 -4.50 -31.34 18.66
C SER A 91 -4.73 -30.14 19.57
N PHE A 92 -3.67 -29.57 20.15
CA PHE A 92 -3.74 -28.38 21.00
C PHE A 92 -4.03 -27.12 20.19
N GLU A 93 -3.28 -26.88 19.12
CA GLU A 93 -3.45 -25.76 18.18
C GLU A 93 -4.83 -25.81 17.52
N ARG A 94 -5.26 -26.99 17.09
CA ARG A 94 -6.60 -27.23 16.55
C ARG A 94 -7.68 -26.82 17.55
N ARG A 95 -7.54 -27.21 18.83
CA ARG A 95 -8.49 -26.80 19.88
C ARG A 95 -8.51 -25.28 20.12
N ILE A 96 -7.39 -24.57 19.94
CA ILE A 96 -7.38 -23.09 19.98
C ILE A 96 -8.20 -22.53 18.81
N VAL A 97 -7.94 -23.00 17.58
CA VAL A 97 -8.66 -22.57 16.38
C VAL A 97 -10.16 -22.90 16.46
N ASP A 98 -10.53 -24.10 16.93
CA ASP A 98 -11.92 -24.52 17.09
C ASP A 98 -12.66 -23.65 18.13
N ASN A 99 -11.99 -23.23 19.21
CA ASN A 99 -12.56 -22.25 20.15
C ASN A 99 -12.78 -20.90 19.45
N MET A 100 -11.78 -20.39 18.70
CA MET A 100 -11.93 -19.13 17.96
C MET A 100 -13.06 -19.18 16.92
N ILE A 101 -13.21 -20.30 16.20
CA ILE A 101 -14.32 -20.52 15.27
C ILE A 101 -15.65 -20.51 16.03
N ARG A 102 -15.76 -21.24 17.15
CA ARG A 102 -16.99 -21.24 17.95
C ARG A 102 -17.35 -19.84 18.45
N ASP A 103 -16.37 -19.07 18.91
CA ASP A 103 -16.60 -17.73 19.45
C ASP A 103 -17.02 -16.75 18.31
N LEU A 104 -16.46 -16.90 17.09
CA LEU A 104 -16.93 -16.19 15.89
C LEU A 104 -18.35 -16.60 15.46
N GLU A 105 -18.66 -17.91 15.44
CA GLU A 105 -19.99 -18.44 15.13
C GLU A 105 -21.06 -17.97 16.14
N GLN A 106 -20.72 -17.85 17.42
CA GLN A 106 -21.60 -17.27 18.44
C GLN A 106 -21.93 -15.79 18.20
N THR A 107 -21.05 -15.06 17.51
CA THR A 107 -21.21 -13.63 17.18
C THR A 107 -21.69 -13.37 15.75
N ARG A 108 -22.02 -14.42 14.99
CA ARG A 108 -22.50 -14.30 13.60
C ARG A 108 -23.89 -13.64 13.55
N ASP A 109 -23.94 -12.42 13.01
CA ASP A 109 -25.20 -11.76 12.66
C ASP A 109 -25.65 -12.18 11.25
N LEU A 110 -26.94 -12.49 11.12
CA LEU A 110 -27.62 -12.81 9.85
C LEU A 110 -28.89 -11.96 9.67
N SER A 111 -29.12 -10.97 10.55
CA SER A 111 -30.30 -10.10 10.56
C SER A 111 -30.21 -8.93 9.58
N GLN A 112 -29.00 -8.64 9.09
CA GLN A 112 -28.73 -7.56 8.16
C GLN A 112 -28.88 -7.99 6.70
N CYS A 113 -29.31 -7.09 5.84
CA CYS A 113 -29.27 -7.22 4.39
C CYS A 113 -28.36 -6.13 3.80
N ILE A 114 -27.14 -6.51 3.46
CA ILE A 114 -26.14 -5.61 2.87
C ILE A 114 -26.11 -5.84 1.36
N CYS A 115 -26.12 -4.78 0.56
CA CYS A 115 -25.99 -4.87 -0.89
C CYS A 115 -24.71 -4.18 -1.35
N HIS A 116 -23.86 -4.91 -2.07
CA HIS A 116 -22.79 -4.30 -2.87
C HIS A 116 -23.33 -4.00 -4.27
N VAL A 117 -23.13 -2.78 -4.75
CA VAL A 117 -23.48 -2.35 -6.12
C VAL A 117 -22.21 -1.87 -6.82
N ASP A 118 -22.02 -2.29 -8.07
CA ASP A 118 -20.86 -2.03 -8.93
C ASP A 118 -21.37 -1.64 -10.34
N MET A 119 -20.89 -0.52 -10.88
CA MET A 119 -21.36 0.00 -12.19
C MET A 119 -20.62 -0.65 -13.37
N ASP A 120 -21.37 -1.26 -14.29
CA ASP A 120 -20.81 -2.09 -15.36
C ASP A 120 -19.89 -1.26 -16.30
N ALA A 121 -18.59 -1.57 -16.30
CA ALA A 121 -17.56 -0.91 -17.11
C ALA A 121 -17.54 0.64 -17.03
N PHE A 122 -17.87 1.18 -15.85
CA PHE A 122 -18.31 2.55 -15.60
C PHE A 122 -17.74 3.67 -16.51
N TYR A 123 -16.43 3.95 -16.50
CA TYR A 123 -15.89 5.06 -17.31
C TYR A 123 -16.12 4.86 -18.82
N ALA A 124 -16.01 3.62 -19.32
CA ALA A 124 -16.28 3.33 -20.72
C ALA A 124 -17.76 3.53 -21.05
N SER A 125 -18.65 3.04 -20.19
CA SER A 125 -20.10 3.21 -20.29
C SER A 125 -20.52 4.68 -20.26
N VAL A 126 -19.84 5.54 -19.48
CA VAL A 126 -20.09 7.00 -19.47
C VAL A 126 -19.70 7.67 -20.78
N GLU A 127 -18.55 7.33 -21.40
CA GLU A 127 -18.17 7.88 -22.71
C GLU A 127 -19.08 7.36 -23.83
N GLU A 128 -19.59 6.13 -23.72
CA GLU A 128 -20.58 5.54 -24.63
C GLU A 128 -21.96 6.22 -24.61
N LEU A 129 -22.30 6.96 -23.54
CA LEU A 129 -23.52 7.76 -23.48
C LEU A 129 -23.42 9.03 -24.34
N GLU A 130 -22.29 9.73 -24.28
CA GLU A 130 -22.06 10.94 -25.08
C GLU A 130 -21.79 10.62 -26.55
N ASN A 131 -21.17 9.45 -26.83
CA ASN A 131 -20.90 9.00 -28.20
C ASN A 131 -21.39 7.55 -28.42
N PRO A 132 -22.68 7.36 -28.78
CA PRO A 132 -23.28 6.04 -28.99
C PRO A 132 -22.57 5.17 -30.04
N LYS A 133 -21.75 5.74 -30.93
CA LYS A 133 -20.94 4.98 -31.90
C LYS A 133 -19.85 4.13 -31.24
N LEU A 134 -19.51 4.41 -29.98
CA LEU A 134 -18.53 3.63 -29.21
C LEU A 134 -19.09 2.28 -28.74
N LYS A 135 -20.42 2.16 -28.55
CA LYS A 135 -21.08 0.91 -28.07
C LYS A 135 -20.86 -0.31 -28.98
N THR A 136 -20.57 -0.08 -30.26
CA THR A 136 -20.35 -1.14 -31.26
C THR A 136 -18.88 -1.22 -31.71
N GLN A 137 -17.97 -0.59 -30.96
CA GLN A 137 -16.54 -0.52 -31.31
C GLN A 137 -15.70 -0.84 -30.06
N PRO A 138 -14.59 -1.60 -30.20
CA PRO A 138 -13.70 -1.83 -29.07
C PRO A 138 -13.08 -0.50 -28.66
N MET A 139 -13.29 -0.10 -27.40
CA MET A 139 -12.71 1.12 -26.82
C MET A 139 -12.16 0.87 -25.41
N ALA A 140 -11.22 1.70 -25.01
CA ALA A 140 -10.70 1.73 -23.65
C ALA A 140 -10.42 3.17 -23.19
N VAL A 141 -10.65 3.42 -21.90
CA VAL A 141 -10.40 4.72 -21.27
C VAL A 141 -9.02 4.71 -20.61
N GLY A 142 -8.18 5.69 -20.93
CA GLY A 142 -6.81 5.80 -20.42
C GLY A 142 -5.86 6.38 -21.48
N GLY A 143 -4.68 5.78 -21.61
CA GLY A 143 -3.71 6.16 -22.65
C GLY A 143 -2.65 5.09 -22.89
N MET A 144 -1.68 5.41 -23.74
CA MET A 144 -0.65 4.46 -24.20
C MET A 144 0.11 3.78 -23.05
N SER A 145 0.34 4.49 -21.95
CA SER A 145 1.04 3.97 -20.77
C SER A 145 0.19 3.03 -19.91
N MET A 146 -1.13 3.27 -19.81
CA MET A 146 -2.03 2.54 -18.93
C MET A 146 -3.50 2.77 -19.28
N LEU A 147 -4.30 1.70 -19.26
CA LEU A 147 -5.75 1.73 -19.37
C LEU A 147 -6.41 1.62 -18.00
N CYS A 148 -7.41 2.47 -17.73
CA CYS A 148 -8.22 2.43 -16.53
C CYS A 148 -9.36 1.43 -16.64
N THR A 149 -10.02 1.34 -17.81
CA THR A 149 -11.05 0.33 -18.09
C THR A 149 -11.25 0.17 -19.60
N SER A 150 -11.97 -0.88 -19.99
CA SER A 150 -12.34 -1.21 -21.37
C SER A 150 -13.81 -1.60 -21.45
N ASN A 151 -14.46 -1.27 -22.57
CA ASN A 151 -15.84 -1.71 -22.83
C ASN A 151 -15.88 -3.21 -23.15
N TYR A 152 -17.07 -3.81 -23.08
CA TYR A 152 -17.26 -5.24 -23.32
C TYR A 152 -16.88 -5.66 -24.75
N GLU A 153 -16.95 -4.76 -25.75
CA GLU A 153 -16.44 -5.03 -27.10
C GLU A 153 -14.91 -5.20 -27.14
N ALA A 154 -14.15 -4.37 -26.41
CA ALA A 154 -12.70 -4.50 -26.29
C ALA A 154 -12.28 -5.71 -25.43
N ARG A 155 -13.06 -6.06 -24.40
CA ARG A 155 -12.80 -7.24 -23.56
C ARG A 155 -12.77 -8.56 -24.34
N LYS A 156 -13.55 -8.68 -25.43
CA LYS A 156 -13.51 -9.83 -26.36
C LYS A 156 -12.12 -10.08 -27.00
N TYR A 157 -11.24 -9.08 -26.99
CA TYR A 157 -9.86 -9.17 -27.47
C TYR A 157 -8.83 -9.33 -26.34
N GLY A 158 -9.25 -9.51 -25.09
CA GLY A 158 -8.35 -9.56 -23.92
C GLY A 158 -7.98 -8.19 -23.32
N VAL A 159 -8.46 -7.09 -23.90
CA VAL A 159 -8.15 -5.73 -23.43
C VAL A 159 -8.86 -5.48 -22.09
N ARG A 160 -8.10 -5.18 -21.04
CA ARG A 160 -8.58 -5.06 -19.65
C ARG A 160 -8.00 -3.84 -18.93
N SER A 161 -8.58 -3.51 -17.78
CA SER A 161 -8.04 -2.52 -16.82
C SER A 161 -6.61 -2.89 -16.39
N ALA A 162 -5.80 -1.89 -16.05
CA ALA A 162 -4.38 -2.03 -15.67
C ALA A 162 -3.47 -2.65 -16.76
N MET A 163 -3.94 -2.76 -18.01
CA MET A 163 -3.11 -3.09 -19.17
C MET A 163 -2.48 -1.82 -19.77
N PRO A 164 -1.20 -1.83 -20.18
CA PRO A 164 -0.63 -0.75 -20.98
C PRO A 164 -1.31 -0.62 -22.35
N GLY A 165 -1.68 0.60 -22.76
CA GLY A 165 -2.36 0.85 -24.03
C GLY A 165 -1.59 0.35 -25.26
N PHE A 166 -0.25 0.36 -25.24
CA PHE A 166 0.56 -0.18 -26.33
C PHE A 166 0.46 -1.72 -26.47
N ILE A 167 0.19 -2.44 -25.38
CA ILE A 167 -0.08 -3.88 -25.42
C ILE A 167 -1.52 -4.11 -25.90
N ALA A 168 -2.47 -3.32 -25.41
CA ALA A 168 -3.86 -3.40 -25.83
C ALA A 168 -4.04 -3.18 -27.35
N LEU A 169 -3.25 -2.30 -27.97
CA LEU A 169 -3.22 -2.11 -29.43
C LEU A 169 -2.62 -3.29 -30.20
N LYS A 170 -1.72 -4.10 -29.60
CA LYS A 170 -1.26 -5.35 -30.21
C LYS A 170 -2.34 -6.43 -30.18
N LEU A 171 -3.17 -6.45 -29.13
CA LEU A 171 -4.32 -7.35 -29.02
C LEU A 171 -5.50 -6.93 -29.91
N CYS A 172 -5.72 -5.63 -30.04
CA CYS A 172 -6.82 -5.03 -30.79
C CYS A 172 -6.34 -3.79 -31.56
N PRO A 173 -5.80 -3.94 -32.78
CA PRO A 173 -5.28 -2.81 -33.58
C PRO A 173 -6.31 -1.72 -33.89
N GLN A 174 -7.60 -2.07 -33.89
CA GLN A 174 -8.72 -1.16 -34.10
C GLN A 174 -9.26 -0.51 -32.81
N LEU A 175 -8.60 -0.72 -31.67
CA LEU A 175 -9.01 -0.19 -30.35
C LEU A 175 -9.01 1.34 -30.33
N LYS A 176 -10.14 1.92 -29.92
CA LYS A 176 -10.24 3.36 -29.66
C LYS A 176 -9.83 3.70 -28.23
N MET A 177 -8.68 4.35 -28.07
CA MET A 177 -8.27 4.94 -26.79
C MET A 177 -8.98 6.28 -26.58
N ILE A 178 -9.68 6.42 -25.46
CA ILE A 178 -10.38 7.63 -25.03
C ILE A 178 -9.65 8.20 -23.80
N PRO A 179 -9.31 9.51 -23.76
CA PRO A 179 -8.66 10.10 -22.60
C PRO A 179 -9.61 10.17 -21.38
N LEU A 180 -9.04 10.31 -20.19
CA LEU A 180 -9.79 10.40 -18.93
C LEU A 180 -10.49 11.75 -18.78
N HIS A 181 -11.81 11.72 -18.56
CA HIS A 181 -12.65 12.89 -18.27
C HIS A 181 -13.29 12.81 -16.87
N PHE A 182 -12.47 12.81 -15.81
CA PHE A 182 -12.92 12.70 -14.41
C PHE A 182 -14.17 13.54 -14.03
N PRO A 183 -14.35 14.80 -14.48
CA PRO A 183 -15.57 15.55 -14.19
C PRO A 183 -16.87 14.86 -14.65
N LYS A 184 -16.85 14.15 -15.78
CA LYS A 184 -17.99 13.35 -16.26
C LYS A 184 -18.28 12.19 -15.32
N TYR A 185 -17.25 11.44 -14.93
CA TYR A 185 -17.36 10.26 -14.08
C TYR A 185 -17.85 10.62 -12.67
N ILE A 186 -17.36 11.74 -12.11
CA ILE A 186 -17.84 12.28 -10.83
C ILE A 186 -19.30 12.72 -10.95
N SER A 187 -19.69 13.38 -12.04
CA SER A 187 -21.09 13.78 -12.28
C SER A 187 -22.03 12.58 -12.40
N ALA A 188 -21.64 11.54 -13.13
CA ALA A 188 -22.39 10.29 -13.22
C ALA A 188 -22.49 9.58 -11.86
N SER A 189 -21.37 9.46 -11.14
CA SER A 189 -21.31 8.88 -9.79
C SER A 189 -22.26 9.58 -8.81
N ASN A 190 -22.28 10.91 -8.81
CA ASN A 190 -23.16 11.69 -7.95
C ASN A 190 -24.66 11.45 -8.25
N LYS A 191 -25.04 11.18 -9.50
CA LYS A 191 -26.42 10.80 -9.86
C LYS A 191 -26.79 9.42 -9.30
N VAL A 192 -25.88 8.44 -9.41
CA VAL A 192 -26.08 7.08 -8.87
C VAL A 192 -26.15 7.13 -7.33
N ARG A 193 -25.25 7.87 -6.68
CA ARG A 193 -25.22 8.08 -5.23
C ARG A 193 -26.49 8.77 -4.69
N ALA A 194 -27.08 9.68 -5.46
CA ALA A 194 -28.37 10.29 -5.12
C ALA A 194 -29.56 9.31 -5.19
N ILE A 195 -29.41 8.17 -5.88
CA ILE A 195 -30.36 7.05 -5.83
C ILE A 195 -30.07 6.19 -4.59
N PHE A 196 -28.80 5.82 -4.34
CA PHE A 196 -28.41 5.04 -3.15
C PHE A 196 -28.91 5.67 -1.84
N ALA A 197 -28.78 6.99 -1.69
CA ALA A 197 -29.23 7.75 -0.53
C ALA A 197 -30.74 7.64 -0.22
N LYS A 198 -31.57 7.18 -1.17
CA LYS A 198 -33.01 6.92 -0.95
C LYS A 198 -33.27 5.59 -0.25
N TYR A 199 -32.37 4.63 -0.44
CA TYR A 199 -32.49 3.27 0.08
C TYR A 199 -31.70 3.10 1.38
N ASP A 200 -30.51 3.70 1.43
CA ASP A 200 -29.68 3.81 2.62
C ASP A 200 -29.03 5.21 2.64
N PRO A 201 -29.40 6.10 3.58
CA PRO A 201 -28.79 7.43 3.68
C PRO A 201 -27.34 7.40 4.18
N ASN A 202 -26.90 6.28 4.76
CA ASN A 202 -25.56 6.09 5.32
C ASN A 202 -24.69 5.17 4.45
N PHE A 203 -25.08 4.93 3.20
CA PHE A 203 -24.38 4.04 2.27
C PHE A 203 -22.87 4.39 2.19
N MET A 204 -22.02 3.37 2.09
CA MET A 204 -20.58 3.54 2.02
C MET A 204 -20.07 3.46 0.56
N PRO A 205 -19.71 4.59 -0.08
CA PRO A 205 -19.06 4.57 -1.39
C PRO A 205 -17.60 4.11 -1.28
N MET A 206 -17.24 3.07 -2.04
CA MET A 206 -15.88 2.54 -2.13
C MET A 206 -15.06 3.26 -3.21
N SER A 207 -15.68 3.48 -4.37
CA SER A 207 -15.08 4.15 -5.53
C SER A 207 -16.08 5.15 -6.15
N LEU A 208 -15.91 5.54 -7.43
CA LEU A 208 -16.95 6.30 -8.14
C LEU A 208 -18.10 5.39 -8.63
N ASP A 209 -17.82 4.11 -8.81
CA ASP A 209 -18.68 3.06 -9.36
C ASP A 209 -19.21 2.06 -8.32
N GLU A 210 -18.55 1.93 -7.16
CA GLU A 210 -18.85 0.90 -6.16
C GLU A 210 -19.37 1.49 -4.84
N ALA A 211 -20.38 0.84 -4.24
CA ALA A 211 -20.89 1.17 -2.92
C ALA A 211 -21.50 -0.03 -2.19
N TYR A 212 -21.42 0.00 -0.86
CA TYR A 212 -22.23 -0.84 0.04
C TYR A 212 -23.44 -0.06 0.57
N LEU A 213 -24.60 -0.72 0.59
CA LEU A 213 -25.86 -0.18 1.14
C LEU A 213 -26.40 -1.16 2.20
N ASN A 214 -26.78 -0.67 3.37
CA ASN A 214 -27.48 -1.44 4.40
C ASN A 214 -29.00 -1.33 4.20
N LEU A 215 -29.56 -2.28 3.42
CA LEU A 215 -30.98 -2.28 3.02
C LEU A 215 -31.93 -2.77 4.13
N THR A 216 -31.40 -3.18 5.29
CA THR A 216 -32.15 -3.76 6.41
C THR A 216 -33.31 -2.88 6.87
N GLU A 217 -33.06 -1.59 7.09
CA GLU A 217 -34.08 -0.64 7.58
C GLU A 217 -35.08 -0.23 6.49
N TYR A 218 -34.75 -0.40 5.22
CA TYR A 218 -35.69 -0.21 4.12
C TYR A 218 -36.66 -1.41 4.02
N LEU A 219 -36.12 -2.63 4.03
CA LEU A 219 -36.90 -3.87 3.97
C LEU A 219 -37.84 -4.05 5.17
N LYS A 220 -37.45 -3.58 6.37
CA LYS A 220 -38.35 -3.54 7.54
C LYS A 220 -39.60 -2.66 7.35
N LYS A 221 -39.50 -1.60 6.52
CA LYS A 221 -40.61 -0.68 6.22
C LYS A 221 -41.49 -1.19 5.08
N GLU A 222 -40.91 -1.95 4.15
CA GLU A 222 -41.57 -2.54 2.98
C GLU A 222 -41.59 -4.07 3.06
N PRO A 223 -42.36 -4.68 4.00
CA PRO A 223 -42.29 -6.12 4.31
C PRO A 223 -42.76 -7.04 3.17
N ASN A 224 -43.34 -6.48 2.10
CA ASN A 224 -43.73 -7.21 0.90
C ASN A 224 -42.61 -7.32 -0.15
N LEU A 225 -41.50 -6.59 0.01
CA LEU A 225 -40.36 -6.65 -0.91
C LEU A 225 -39.33 -7.67 -0.42
N THR A 226 -38.95 -8.60 -1.30
CA THR A 226 -37.74 -9.40 -1.07
C THR A 226 -36.47 -8.57 -1.33
N PRO A 227 -35.33 -8.92 -0.72
CA PRO A 227 -34.03 -8.30 -1.05
C PRO A 227 -33.71 -8.31 -2.55
N TYR A 228 -34.07 -9.39 -3.25
CA TYR A 228 -33.87 -9.52 -4.69
C TYR A 228 -34.69 -8.51 -5.49
N GLU A 229 -35.97 -8.31 -5.15
CA GLU A 229 -36.84 -7.34 -5.81
C GLU A 229 -36.38 -5.91 -5.55
N LEU A 230 -35.96 -5.60 -4.32
CA LEU A 230 -35.41 -4.30 -3.96
C LEU A 230 -34.13 -3.98 -4.75
N VAL A 231 -33.18 -4.91 -4.82
CA VAL A 231 -31.96 -4.74 -5.61
C VAL A 231 -32.27 -4.62 -7.12
N LYS A 232 -33.24 -5.39 -7.62
CA LYS A 232 -33.72 -5.26 -9.01
C LYS A 232 -34.35 -3.88 -9.27
N GLN A 233 -35.08 -3.31 -8.30
CA GLN A 233 -35.62 -1.96 -8.36
C GLN A 233 -34.50 -0.91 -8.35
N ILE A 234 -33.51 -1.00 -7.46
CA ILE A 234 -32.34 -0.11 -7.40
C ILE A 234 -31.63 -0.07 -8.75
N ARG A 235 -31.31 -1.25 -9.32
CA ARG A 235 -30.66 -1.37 -10.63
C ARG A 235 -31.50 -0.77 -11.78
N ARG A 236 -32.82 -0.93 -11.73
CA ARG A 236 -33.74 -0.33 -12.70
C ARG A 236 -33.75 1.20 -12.58
N GLU A 237 -33.83 1.74 -11.38
CA GLU A 237 -33.85 3.19 -11.15
C GLU A 237 -32.53 3.87 -11.57
N ILE A 238 -31.39 3.20 -11.33
CA ILE A 238 -30.08 3.59 -11.86
C ILE A 238 -30.13 3.68 -13.39
N PHE A 239 -30.60 2.63 -14.05
CA PHE A 239 -30.70 2.61 -15.51
C PHE A 239 -31.65 3.68 -16.06
N GLU A 240 -32.84 3.83 -15.49
CA GLU A 240 -33.82 4.85 -15.89
C GLU A 240 -33.25 6.27 -15.73
N SER A 241 -32.55 6.55 -14.62
CA SER A 241 -32.03 7.88 -14.30
C SER A 241 -30.71 8.24 -15.00
N THR A 242 -29.90 7.25 -15.37
CA THR A 242 -28.53 7.48 -15.86
C THR A 242 -28.22 6.87 -17.23
N GLN A 243 -29.03 5.91 -17.69
CA GLN A 243 -28.78 5.05 -18.86
C GLN A 243 -27.51 4.18 -18.75
N LEU A 244 -26.93 4.08 -17.54
CA LEU A 244 -25.85 3.15 -17.18
C LEU A 244 -26.45 1.91 -16.50
N THR A 245 -25.82 0.76 -16.69
CA THR A 245 -26.18 -0.47 -15.97
C THR A 245 -25.27 -0.69 -14.77
N ALA A 246 -25.76 -1.46 -13.82
CA ALA A 246 -25.01 -1.89 -12.64
C ALA A 246 -25.23 -3.38 -12.41
N SER A 247 -24.23 -4.02 -11.83
CA SER A 247 -24.30 -5.33 -11.19
C SER A 247 -24.44 -5.15 -9.68
N ALA A 248 -25.07 -6.10 -8.99
CA ALA A 248 -25.24 -6.02 -7.55
C ALA A 248 -25.38 -7.40 -6.90
N GLY A 249 -24.83 -7.55 -5.70
CA GLY A 249 -24.92 -8.76 -4.88
C GLY A 249 -25.38 -8.44 -3.47
N THR A 250 -26.16 -9.34 -2.87
CA THR A 250 -26.59 -9.24 -1.47
C THR A 250 -25.75 -10.15 -0.58
N THR A 251 -25.29 -9.62 0.54
CA THR A 251 -24.49 -10.29 1.58
C THR A 251 -24.99 -9.85 2.97
N LEU A 252 -24.35 -10.33 4.04
CA LEU A 252 -24.79 -10.17 5.43
C LEU A 252 -23.77 -9.42 6.29
N PHE A 253 -22.68 -8.92 5.70
CA PHE A 253 -21.56 -8.29 6.41
C PHE A 253 -21.50 -6.79 6.15
N ASP A 254 -21.64 -6.01 7.21
CA ASP A 254 -21.35 -4.57 7.20
C ASP A 254 -19.84 -4.32 7.25
N THR A 255 -19.41 -3.17 6.73
CA THR A 255 -18.01 -2.73 6.80
C THR A 255 -17.96 -1.23 7.00
N GLU A 256 -17.51 -0.78 8.18
CA GLU A 256 -17.17 0.63 8.39
C GLU A 256 -15.71 0.88 7.98
N SER A 257 -15.43 2.01 7.33
CA SER A 257 -14.04 2.41 7.05
C SER A 257 -13.82 3.92 7.06
N GLU A 258 -12.75 4.35 7.75
CA GLU A 258 -12.25 5.72 7.73
C GLU A 258 -11.09 5.88 6.74
N ARG A 259 -10.96 7.07 6.13
CA ARG A 259 -9.84 7.38 5.24
C ARG A 259 -8.53 7.47 6.02
N LYS A 260 -7.59 6.56 5.76
CA LYS A 260 -6.32 6.45 6.50
C LYS A 260 -5.18 7.32 5.95
N SER A 261 -5.28 7.81 4.71
CA SER A 261 -4.25 8.66 4.07
C SER A 261 -4.74 9.42 2.83
N VAL A 262 -3.99 10.45 2.43
CA VAL A 262 -4.07 11.11 1.12
C VAL A 262 -2.67 11.18 0.50
N GLY A 263 -2.54 11.04 -0.80
CA GLY A 263 -1.26 11.14 -1.49
C GLY A 263 -1.43 11.47 -2.96
N VAL A 264 -0.43 12.14 -3.52
CA VAL A 264 -0.35 12.43 -4.96
C VAL A 264 0.97 11.88 -5.49
N GLU A 265 0.87 11.15 -6.60
CA GLU A 265 2.02 10.59 -7.30
C GLU A 265 1.92 10.84 -8.81
N ARG A 266 3.09 10.93 -9.44
CA ARG A 266 3.24 11.11 -10.88
C ARG A 266 4.37 10.22 -11.41
N THR A 267 4.06 9.50 -12.47
CA THR A 267 5.05 8.80 -13.32
C THR A 267 5.53 9.78 -14.39
N PHE A 268 6.83 9.80 -14.66
CA PHE A 268 7.46 10.69 -15.64
C PHE A 268 8.65 10.00 -16.33
N PRO A 269 9.15 10.51 -17.47
CA PRO A 269 10.36 9.99 -18.12
C PRO A 269 11.56 10.00 -17.15
N PRO A 270 12.51 9.04 -17.25
CA PRO A 270 13.61 8.92 -16.30
C PRO A 270 14.37 10.24 -16.07
N MET A 271 14.45 10.67 -14.81
CA MET A 271 14.99 11.96 -14.41
C MET A 271 16.06 11.77 -13.33
N SER A 272 17.20 12.43 -13.53
CA SER A 272 18.38 12.37 -12.65
C SER A 272 18.92 13.76 -12.26
N ASN A 273 18.45 14.83 -12.89
CA ASN A 273 18.85 16.19 -12.55
C ASN A 273 18.20 16.62 -11.22
N PRO A 274 18.97 17.09 -10.20
CA PRO A 274 18.42 17.47 -8.90
C PRO A 274 17.44 18.64 -8.94
N GLU A 275 17.68 19.67 -9.75
CA GLU A 275 16.79 20.83 -9.84
C GLU A 275 15.40 20.43 -10.37
N GLN A 276 15.36 19.60 -11.42
CA GLN A 276 14.12 19.07 -12.01
C GLN A 276 13.38 18.15 -11.02
N LEU A 277 14.11 17.34 -10.24
CA LEU A 277 13.51 16.48 -9.21
C LEU A 277 12.93 17.32 -8.05
N TYR A 278 13.58 18.42 -7.66
CA TYR A 278 13.01 19.35 -6.67
C TYR A 278 11.82 20.16 -7.22
N GLN A 279 11.82 20.52 -8.50
CA GLN A 279 10.68 21.17 -9.14
C GLN A 279 9.47 20.21 -9.20
N LYS A 280 9.70 18.95 -9.60
CA LYS A 280 8.64 17.93 -9.63
C LYS A 280 8.10 17.65 -8.23
N LEU A 281 8.95 17.68 -7.20
CA LEU A 281 8.53 17.56 -5.80
C LEU A 281 7.64 18.72 -5.36
N HIS A 282 7.97 19.97 -5.74
CA HIS A 282 7.15 21.15 -5.42
C HIS A 282 5.75 21.04 -6.05
N GLU A 283 5.66 20.71 -7.34
CA GLU A 283 4.37 20.46 -8.03
C GLU A 283 3.52 19.39 -7.33
N LEU A 284 4.15 18.31 -6.82
CA LEU A 284 3.46 17.25 -6.07
C LEU A 284 2.95 17.75 -4.71
N CYS A 285 3.69 18.63 -4.04
CA CYS A 285 3.26 19.24 -2.77
C CYS A 285 2.08 20.20 -2.96
N GLU A 286 2.09 21.04 -4.00
CA GLU A 286 0.96 21.94 -4.32
C GLU A 286 -0.31 21.15 -4.68
N ALA A 287 -0.17 20.11 -5.52
CA ALA A 287 -1.29 19.24 -5.87
C ALA A 287 -1.86 18.52 -4.63
N LEU A 288 -0.99 18.07 -3.72
CA LEU A 288 -1.40 17.42 -2.49
C LEU A 288 -2.06 18.37 -1.49
N GLU A 289 -1.61 19.64 -1.40
CA GLU A 289 -2.29 20.66 -0.61
C GLU A 289 -3.71 20.93 -1.15
N ALA A 290 -3.87 21.08 -2.47
CA ALA A 290 -5.18 21.29 -3.09
C ALA A 290 -6.14 20.10 -2.88
N ASP A 291 -5.65 18.86 -2.86
CA ASP A 291 -6.46 17.68 -2.58
C ASP A 291 -6.71 17.46 -1.07
N ALA A 292 -5.76 17.87 -0.21
CA ALA A 292 -5.93 17.90 1.24
C ALA A 292 -6.97 18.94 1.67
N GLU A 293 -6.99 20.11 1.06
CA GLU A 293 -7.95 21.17 1.34
C GLU A 293 -9.38 20.74 0.99
N LYS A 294 -9.59 20.15 -0.19
CA LYS A 294 -10.89 19.56 -0.59
C LYS A 294 -11.33 18.43 0.36
N ALA A 295 -10.40 17.74 1.00
CA ALA A 295 -10.67 16.60 1.88
C ALA A 295 -10.73 16.97 3.39
N GLY A 296 -10.32 18.17 3.80
CA GLY A 296 -10.44 18.66 5.18
C GLY A 296 -9.51 18.04 6.23
N VAL A 297 -8.33 17.53 5.85
CA VAL A 297 -7.47 16.64 6.70
C VAL A 297 -6.00 17.08 6.87
N MET A 298 -5.33 16.65 7.96
CA MET A 298 -3.93 16.95 8.36
C MET A 298 -3.17 15.70 8.89
N PHE A 299 -1.81 15.62 8.92
CA PHE A 299 -1.10 14.32 8.63
C PHE A 299 0.26 13.87 9.31
N VAL A 300 0.64 12.56 9.20
CA VAL A 300 1.96 11.80 9.47
C VAL A 300 2.09 10.47 8.61
N SER A 301 3.23 9.78 8.32
CA SER A 301 3.40 8.83 7.13
C SER A 301 4.13 7.45 7.26
N PHE A 302 3.85 6.47 6.34
CA PHE A 302 4.51 5.14 6.04
C PHE A 302 4.12 4.52 4.64
N GLU A 303 4.65 3.40 4.10
CA GLU A 303 6.06 3.03 3.72
C GLU A 303 6.15 1.93 2.56
N VAL A 304 6.79 2.18 1.38
CA VAL A 304 7.50 1.20 0.46
C VAL A 304 8.69 1.90 -0.25
N ARG A 305 9.94 1.69 0.21
CA ARG A 305 11.12 2.56 -0.06
C ARG A 305 10.78 4.07 0.06
N ILE A 306 9.76 4.35 0.86
CA ILE A 306 9.31 5.67 1.25
C ILE A 306 10.18 6.07 2.42
N ARG A 307 10.83 7.22 2.30
CA ARG A 307 11.37 7.90 3.47
C ARG A 307 10.21 8.63 4.12
N SER A 308 9.77 8.17 5.29
CA SER A 308 8.82 8.89 6.13
C SER A 308 9.54 9.62 7.27
N LYS A 309 8.88 10.65 7.80
CA LYS A 309 9.29 11.36 9.02
C LYS A 309 8.02 11.75 9.78
N THR A 310 7.85 11.18 10.96
CA THR A 310 6.83 11.63 11.91
C THR A 310 7.26 12.99 12.48
N LEU A 311 6.32 13.92 12.57
CA LEU A 311 6.51 15.23 13.19
C LEU A 311 5.73 15.29 14.51
N PRO A 312 6.18 16.12 15.47
CA PRO A 312 5.43 16.35 16.72
C PRO A 312 4.18 17.22 16.53
N SER A 313 4.02 17.86 15.37
CA SER A 313 2.88 18.72 15.04
C SER A 313 2.34 18.41 13.65
N TYR A 314 1.03 18.52 13.48
CA TYR A 314 0.36 18.39 12.19
C TYR A 314 0.80 19.52 11.25
N ILE A 315 1.03 19.17 9.97
CA ILE A 315 1.31 20.12 8.88
C ILE A 315 0.29 19.90 7.76
N TRP A 316 0.04 20.95 6.97
CA TRP A 316 -0.90 20.91 5.83
C TRP A 316 -0.50 21.82 4.65
N LEU A 317 0.31 22.87 4.88
CA LEU A 317 0.76 23.77 3.82
C LEU A 317 1.80 23.11 2.91
N ALA A 318 1.73 23.30 1.58
CA ALA A 318 2.69 22.73 0.63
C ALA A 318 4.13 23.08 1.00
N LYS A 319 4.38 24.32 1.44
CA LYS A 319 5.70 24.81 1.89
C LYS A 319 6.30 23.98 3.04
N ASP A 320 5.49 23.56 4.00
CA ASP A 320 5.95 22.77 5.15
C ASP A 320 6.14 21.30 4.78
N ILE A 321 5.25 20.77 3.93
CA ILE A 321 5.36 19.42 3.34
C ILE A 321 6.65 19.33 2.51
N GLU A 322 6.88 20.29 1.61
CA GLU A 322 8.04 20.40 0.74
C GLU A 322 9.35 20.50 1.53
N LYS A 323 9.38 21.30 2.60
CA LYS A 323 10.56 21.41 3.49
C LYS A 323 10.97 20.06 4.06
N ILE A 324 10.02 19.22 4.45
CA ILE A 324 10.29 17.88 4.97
C ILE A 324 10.60 16.89 3.86
N ALA A 325 9.85 16.91 2.76
CA ALA A 325 10.08 16.02 1.63
C ALA A 325 11.45 16.27 0.96
N LYS A 326 11.92 17.53 0.87
CA LYS A 326 13.29 17.88 0.43
C LYS A 326 14.36 17.27 1.34
N GLN A 327 14.19 17.32 2.67
CA GLN A 327 15.11 16.67 3.62
C GLN A 327 15.16 15.14 3.47
N LEU A 328 14.08 14.53 3.00
CA LEU A 328 13.97 13.08 2.82
C LEU A 328 14.55 12.66 1.46
N LEU A 329 14.24 13.39 0.40
CA LEU A 329 14.78 13.16 -0.95
C LEU A 329 16.29 13.40 -1.02
N ALA A 330 16.81 14.45 -0.36
CA ALA A 330 18.23 14.77 -0.35
C ALA A 330 19.13 13.65 0.21
N LYS A 331 18.59 12.78 1.09
CA LYS A 331 19.32 11.64 1.67
C LYS A 331 19.50 10.47 0.70
N GLU A 332 18.72 10.43 -0.38
CA GLU A 332 18.73 9.34 -1.37
C GLU A 332 19.48 9.71 -2.66
N MET A 333 20.01 10.94 -2.76
CA MET A 333 20.77 11.41 -3.91
C MET A 333 22.20 10.83 -3.94
N PRO A 334 22.76 10.55 -5.14
CA PRO A 334 22.16 10.68 -6.46
C PRO A 334 21.31 9.46 -6.84
N MET A 335 20.19 9.68 -7.53
CA MET A 335 19.29 8.63 -7.99
C MET A 335 18.67 8.94 -9.36
N ASN A 336 18.21 7.90 -10.04
CA ASN A 336 17.49 7.99 -11.31
C ASN A 336 16.06 7.52 -11.08
N LEU A 337 15.08 8.43 -11.19
CA LEU A 337 13.69 8.19 -10.82
C LEU A 337 12.76 8.25 -12.03
N ARG A 338 11.77 7.35 -12.06
CA ARG A 338 10.67 7.32 -13.04
C ARG A 338 9.28 7.56 -12.43
N LEU A 339 9.22 7.63 -11.11
CA LEU A 339 8.03 7.89 -10.30
C LEU A 339 8.47 8.65 -9.06
N MET A 340 7.71 9.65 -8.68
CA MET A 340 7.80 10.31 -7.38
C MET A 340 6.38 10.56 -6.87
N GLY A 341 6.20 10.38 -5.56
CA GLY A 341 4.95 10.66 -4.88
C GLY A 341 5.21 11.24 -3.50
N VAL A 342 4.29 12.09 -3.07
CA VAL A 342 4.24 12.62 -1.70
C VAL A 342 2.97 12.06 -1.06
N ARG A 343 3.14 11.38 0.08
CA ARG A 343 2.04 10.74 0.81
C ARG A 343 2.03 11.20 2.26
N LEU A 344 0.82 11.44 2.74
CA LEU A 344 0.50 11.90 4.05
C LEU A 344 -0.60 10.98 4.64
N ALA A 345 -0.41 10.41 5.83
CA ALA A 345 -1.34 9.47 6.50
C ALA A 345 -1.74 9.98 7.89
N THR A 346 -2.27 9.14 8.78
CA THR A 346 -2.62 9.48 10.19
C THR A 346 -3.42 10.79 10.27
N LEU A 347 -4.63 10.75 9.69
CA LEU A 347 -5.41 11.94 9.42
C LEU A 347 -6.09 12.50 10.68
N LYS A 348 -6.10 13.83 10.85
CA LYS A 348 -7.04 14.54 11.73
C LYS A 348 -7.89 15.57 10.97
N PRO A 349 -9.17 15.75 11.31
CA PRO A 349 -10.02 16.82 10.77
C PRO A 349 -9.48 18.22 11.10
N ARG A 350 -9.58 19.14 10.14
CA ARG A 350 -9.20 20.55 10.33
C ARG A 350 -10.14 21.22 11.34
N GLY A 351 -9.60 21.70 12.45
CA GLY A 351 -10.36 22.38 13.52
C GLY A 351 -10.84 21.48 14.67
N SER A 352 -10.49 20.19 14.70
CA SER A 352 -10.74 19.38 15.90
C SER A 352 -9.83 19.82 17.05
N ASN A 353 -10.39 20.34 18.14
CA ASN A 353 -9.64 20.56 19.38
C ASN A 353 -9.06 19.24 19.89
N ASP A 354 -7.81 19.27 20.36
CA ASP A 354 -7.10 18.05 20.74
C ASP A 354 -7.47 17.56 22.15
N GLU A 355 -8.69 17.02 22.29
CA GLU A 355 -9.18 16.42 23.53
C GLU A 355 -8.40 15.15 23.95
N SER A 356 -7.39 14.70 23.20
CA SER A 356 -6.60 13.51 23.56
C SER A 356 -5.98 13.61 24.95
N VAL A 357 -5.53 14.81 25.34
CA VAL A 357 -5.00 15.10 26.68
C VAL A 357 -6.14 15.12 27.72
N LEU A 358 -7.26 15.79 27.44
CA LEU A 358 -8.41 15.83 28.34
C LEU A 358 -8.98 14.44 28.62
N LYS A 359 -9.13 13.58 27.59
CA LYS A 359 -9.61 12.20 27.70
C LYS A 359 -8.66 11.27 28.46
N TYR A 360 -7.39 11.65 28.61
CA TYR A 360 -6.44 10.95 29.49
C TYR A 360 -6.71 11.29 30.96
N PHE A 361 -6.99 12.56 31.27
CA PHE A 361 -7.29 13.02 32.63
C PHE A 361 -8.73 12.73 33.10
N THR A 362 -9.72 12.56 32.20
CA THR A 362 -11.10 12.24 32.58
C THR A 362 -11.41 10.75 32.78
N LYS A 363 -10.43 9.85 32.60
CA LYS A 363 -10.60 8.39 32.81
C LYS A 363 -10.31 7.94 34.25
N ALA A 364 -10.90 8.62 35.23
CA ALA A 364 -11.15 8.07 36.56
C ALA A 364 -12.32 8.84 37.24
N PRO A 365 -13.44 8.20 37.57
CA PRO A 365 -14.35 8.74 38.57
C PRO A 365 -13.65 8.62 39.94
N LEU A 366 -13.34 9.74 40.58
CA LEU A 366 -12.94 9.73 41.99
C LEU A 366 -14.15 9.30 42.83
N PRO A 367 -13.98 8.41 43.82
CA PRO A 367 -15.08 7.98 44.68
C PRO A 367 -15.60 9.15 45.52
N GLU A 368 -16.93 9.28 45.60
CA GLU A 368 -17.59 10.30 46.42
C GLU A 368 -17.37 10.07 47.93
N LYS A 369 -17.44 11.18 48.69
CA LYS A 369 -17.23 11.39 50.14
C LYS A 369 -15.78 11.80 50.46
N ILE A 370 -15.50 12.89 51.19
CA ILE A 370 -16.34 13.71 52.08
C ILE A 370 -16.11 15.21 51.78
N LEU A 371 -17.17 16.02 51.78
CA LEU A 371 -17.10 17.49 51.88
C LEU A 371 -17.23 17.91 53.36
N ASN A 372 -16.69 19.09 53.69
CA ASN A 372 -16.40 19.65 55.03
C ASN A 372 -15.01 19.19 55.53
N GLU A 373 -14.12 20.06 56.04
CA GLU A 373 -14.31 21.38 56.65
C GLU A 373 -13.24 22.42 56.22
N ASN A 374 -13.63 23.71 56.24
CA ASN A 374 -12.89 24.98 56.37
C ASN A 374 -11.46 25.20 55.78
N PRO A 375 -11.18 26.40 55.21
CA PRO A 375 -9.87 26.72 54.65
C PRO A 375 -8.83 26.97 55.76
N ILE A 376 -7.67 26.32 55.65
CA ILE A 376 -6.48 26.62 56.43
C ILE A 376 -5.47 27.29 55.51
N GLU A 377 -5.19 28.56 55.78
CA GLU A 377 -3.99 29.24 55.28
C GLU A 377 -2.76 28.60 55.95
N ASN A 378 -1.76 28.21 55.17
CA ASN A 378 -0.35 28.16 55.61
C ASN A 378 0.59 27.93 54.42
N ASP A 379 1.55 28.84 54.25
CA ASP A 379 2.73 28.65 53.41
C ASP A 379 3.72 27.70 54.11
N GLU A 380 3.69 26.40 53.80
CA GLU A 380 4.83 25.51 54.03
C GLU A 380 5.18 24.77 52.73
N GLN A 381 6.44 24.92 52.30
CA GLN A 381 6.92 24.39 51.03
C GLN A 381 7.33 22.92 51.22
N ASP A 382 6.36 22.01 51.10
CA ASP A 382 6.56 20.57 51.26
C ASP A 382 7.76 20.06 50.44
N ALA A 383 8.73 19.47 51.13
CA ALA A 383 10.01 19.09 50.55
C ALA A 383 9.90 17.75 49.81
N LEU A 384 9.68 17.83 48.49
CA LEU A 384 9.46 16.70 47.59
C LEU A 384 10.69 15.77 47.50
N ILE A 385 10.49 14.45 47.54
CA ILE A 385 11.58 13.46 47.47
C ILE A 385 11.63 12.86 46.06
N CYS A 386 12.77 13.01 45.37
CA CYS A 386 12.97 12.44 44.04
C CYS A 386 13.04 10.90 44.11
N PRO A 387 12.14 10.15 43.44
CA PRO A 387 12.09 8.69 43.54
C PRO A 387 13.30 7.98 42.90
N ILE A 388 14.10 8.69 42.11
CA ILE A 388 15.22 8.12 41.34
C ILE A 388 16.55 8.19 42.10
N CYS A 389 16.78 9.26 42.87
CA CYS A 389 18.01 9.44 43.67
C CYS A 389 17.76 9.57 45.18
N ASN A 390 16.49 9.50 45.61
CA ASN A 390 16.02 9.66 46.98
C ASN A 390 16.43 10.97 47.67
N ARG A 391 16.75 12.01 46.87
CA ARG A 391 17.10 13.34 47.37
C ARG A 391 15.85 14.16 47.63
N GLN A 392 15.78 14.75 48.82
CA GLN A 392 14.74 15.69 49.22
C GLN A 392 15.05 17.09 48.66
N LEU A 393 14.06 17.74 48.06
CA LEU A 393 14.17 18.98 47.30
C LEU A 393 13.02 19.94 47.65
N THR A 394 13.37 21.11 48.17
CA THR A 394 12.45 22.23 48.41
C THR A 394 12.43 23.13 47.17
N VAL A 395 11.82 22.64 46.08
CA VAL A 395 11.74 23.33 44.79
C VAL A 395 10.32 23.23 44.23
N ASP A 396 9.94 24.11 43.31
CA ASP A 396 8.63 24.03 42.65
C ASP A 396 8.48 22.77 41.78
N ASN A 397 7.24 22.41 41.44
CA ASN A 397 6.95 21.21 40.65
C ASN A 397 7.63 21.18 39.27
N ILE A 398 7.94 22.33 38.67
CA ILE A 398 8.61 22.41 37.36
C ILE A 398 10.08 22.03 37.53
N GLN A 399 10.75 22.59 38.54
CA GLN A 399 12.15 22.29 38.88
C GLN A 399 12.31 20.86 39.42
N PHE A 400 11.33 20.34 40.16
CA PHE A 400 11.31 18.96 40.62
C PHE A 400 11.24 17.98 39.44
N ASN A 401 10.34 18.21 38.48
CA ASN A 401 10.23 17.37 37.28
C ASN A 401 11.51 17.42 36.43
N GLN A 402 12.09 18.61 36.21
CA GLN A 402 13.39 18.75 35.53
C GLN A 402 14.50 17.94 36.22
N HIS A 403 14.53 17.93 37.55
CA HIS A 403 15.49 17.10 38.30
C HIS A 403 15.24 15.60 38.12
N VAL A 404 13.98 15.14 38.11
CA VAL A 404 13.63 13.73 37.86
C VAL A 404 14.07 13.30 36.46
N ASP A 405 13.81 14.12 35.44
CA ASP A 405 14.23 13.88 34.05
C ASP A 405 15.77 13.79 33.93
N GLU A 406 16.51 14.71 34.57
CA GLU A 406 17.97 14.62 34.63
C GLU A 406 18.46 13.33 35.31
N CYS A 407 17.79 12.90 36.38
CA CYS A 407 18.16 11.70 37.12
C CYS A 407 17.91 10.42 36.30
N LEU A 408 16.83 10.34 35.53
CA LEU A 408 16.54 9.24 34.61
C LEU A 408 17.63 9.15 33.52
N ASN A 409 17.92 10.27 32.83
CA ASN A 409 18.96 10.33 31.80
C ASN A 409 20.35 9.91 32.35
N LYS A 410 20.68 10.29 33.59
CA LYS A 410 21.94 9.89 34.25
C LYS A 410 22.01 8.38 34.53
N ILE A 411 20.89 7.68 34.70
CA ILE A 411 20.86 6.21 34.84
C ILE A 411 21.04 5.52 33.48
N GLU A 412 20.35 5.99 32.42
CA GLU A 412 20.48 5.39 31.08
C GLU A 412 21.93 5.45 30.57
N VAL A 413 22.58 6.62 30.67
CA VAL A 413 23.99 6.78 30.28
C VAL A 413 24.93 5.85 31.08
N LYS A 414 24.65 5.65 32.38
CA LYS A 414 25.45 4.73 33.22
C LYS A 414 25.27 3.27 32.81
N THR A 415 24.05 2.87 32.46
CA THR A 415 23.69 1.53 31.99
C THR A 415 24.34 1.24 30.63
N ILE A 416 24.33 2.21 29.71
CA ILE A 416 25.00 2.11 28.39
C ILE A 416 26.53 1.92 28.58
N LEU A 417 27.18 2.75 29.39
CA LEU A 417 28.63 2.64 29.64
C LEU A 417 29.05 1.36 30.37
N GLN A 418 28.16 0.74 31.15
CA GLN A 418 28.40 -0.59 31.75
C GLN A 418 28.25 -1.72 30.72
N ASN A 419 27.33 -1.59 29.76
CA ASN A 419 27.16 -2.57 28.68
C ASN A 419 28.29 -2.53 27.65
N GLU A 420 28.81 -1.34 27.30
CA GLU A 420 29.99 -1.24 26.41
C GLU A 420 31.24 -1.92 26.99
N LYS A 421 31.45 -1.84 28.32
CA LYS A 421 32.54 -2.55 29.00
C LYS A 421 32.46 -4.08 28.97
N ARG A 422 31.31 -4.66 28.61
CA ARG A 422 31.14 -6.12 28.45
C ARG A 422 31.48 -6.64 27.05
N LEU A 423 31.71 -5.77 26.06
CA LEU A 423 31.89 -6.14 24.65
C LEU A 423 33.34 -6.05 24.15
N LEU A 424 34.31 -5.78 25.01
CA LEU A 424 35.74 -5.79 24.67
C LEU A 424 36.43 -7.06 25.20
N PRO A 425 36.99 -7.92 24.33
CA PRO A 425 37.80 -9.06 24.77
C PRO A 425 39.12 -8.57 25.40
N THR A 426 39.46 -9.09 26.57
CA THR A 426 40.80 -8.90 27.16
C THR A 426 41.86 -9.65 26.33
N PRO A 427 42.94 -8.99 25.87
CA PRO A 427 44.03 -9.67 25.17
C PRO A 427 44.88 -10.52 26.14
N PRO A 428 45.52 -11.61 25.68
CA PRO A 428 46.30 -12.50 26.53
C PRO A 428 47.63 -11.87 26.96
N ILE A 429 48.08 -12.23 28.17
CA ILE A 429 49.38 -11.84 28.72
C ILE A 429 50.47 -12.72 28.09
N ILE A 430 51.39 -12.11 27.33
CA ILE A 430 52.65 -12.72 26.89
C ILE A 430 53.79 -11.74 27.15
N GLY A 431 54.94 -12.26 27.62
CA GLY A 431 56.05 -11.51 28.21
C GLY A 431 57.02 -10.82 27.24
N ASN A 432 58.10 -10.29 27.83
CA ASN A 432 59.03 -9.29 27.30
C ASN A 432 59.85 -9.64 26.04
N ASN A 433 60.42 -8.56 25.45
CA ASN A 433 61.59 -8.49 24.53
C ASN A 433 61.30 -8.60 23.00
N PRO A 434 62.18 -8.09 22.09
CA PRO A 434 61.93 -6.78 21.47
C PRO A 434 61.79 -6.80 19.93
N ARG A 435 61.45 -5.64 19.34
CA ARG A 435 61.24 -5.43 17.88
C ARG A 435 62.41 -5.88 16.98
N PRO A 436 62.06 -6.38 15.78
CA PRO A 436 62.78 -6.03 14.55
C PRO A 436 61.86 -5.34 13.50
N ALA A 437 62.42 -4.99 12.33
CA ALA A 437 61.96 -3.88 11.50
C ALA A 437 61.26 -4.23 10.17
N ASN A 438 60.54 -3.22 9.64
CA ASN A 438 60.20 -2.92 8.23
C ASN A 438 60.32 -4.01 7.15
N LYS A 439 59.24 -4.20 6.37
CA LYS A 439 59.32 -4.45 4.92
C LYS A 439 58.11 -3.84 4.18
N LYS A 440 58.40 -3.14 3.07
CA LYS A 440 57.40 -2.56 2.13
C LYS A 440 57.05 -3.58 1.05
N VAL A 441 55.80 -3.62 0.57
CA VAL A 441 55.42 -4.14 -0.76
C VAL A 441 54.41 -3.18 -1.41
N LYS A 442 54.42 -3.08 -2.75
CA LYS A 442 53.70 -2.06 -3.56
C LYS A 442 52.44 -2.62 -4.24
N ARG A 443 51.49 -1.71 -4.48
CA ARG A 443 50.57 -1.54 -5.64
C ARG A 443 50.11 -2.76 -6.44
N SER A 444 48.80 -2.79 -6.72
CA SER A 444 48.28 -2.88 -8.09
C SER A 444 46.93 -2.15 -8.20
N SER A 445 46.59 -1.65 -9.38
CA SER A 445 45.37 -0.88 -9.68
C SER A 445 44.87 -1.23 -11.07
N ASN A 446 43.64 -1.75 -11.19
CA ASN A 446 43.01 -2.03 -12.48
C ASN A 446 41.72 -1.24 -12.67
N LYS A 447 41.64 -0.53 -13.80
CA LYS A 447 40.42 0.09 -14.33
C LYS A 447 39.63 -0.95 -15.11
N ILE A 448 38.31 -0.96 -15.00
CA ILE A 448 37.42 -1.67 -15.91
C ILE A 448 36.81 -0.65 -16.88
N GLN A 449 36.81 -0.97 -18.17
CA GLN A 449 36.26 -0.15 -19.24
C GLN A 449 34.72 -0.28 -19.28
N LYS A 450 34.01 0.82 -19.54
CA LYS A 450 32.58 0.79 -19.86
C LYS A 450 32.39 0.55 -21.35
N GLN A 451 31.59 -0.46 -21.71
CA GLN A 451 31.01 -0.56 -23.06
C GLN A 451 29.72 0.27 -23.12
N ASN A 452 29.51 0.97 -24.23
CA ASN A 452 28.31 1.80 -24.45
C ASN A 452 27.17 0.94 -25.02
N GLY A 453 26.19 0.60 -24.19
CA GLY A 453 24.89 0.12 -24.67
C GLY A 453 24.03 1.28 -25.17
N LYS A 454 23.43 1.14 -26.35
CA LYS A 454 22.46 2.09 -26.90
C LYS A 454 21.14 2.03 -26.15
N SER A 455 20.42 3.15 -26.12
CA SER A 455 19.17 3.31 -25.37
C SER A 455 17.96 3.10 -26.27
N LEU A 456 16.83 2.63 -25.72
CA LEU A 456 15.56 2.50 -26.42
C LEU A 456 15.08 3.83 -27.07
N PHE A 457 15.59 4.96 -26.57
CA PHE A 457 15.24 6.30 -27.06
C PHE A 457 15.98 6.72 -28.34
N ASP A 458 16.96 5.96 -28.83
CA ASP A 458 17.69 6.24 -30.07
C ASP A 458 16.81 6.09 -31.34
N TYR A 459 15.54 5.70 -31.19
CA TYR A 459 14.57 5.48 -32.27
C TYR A 459 13.46 6.55 -32.39
N TYR A 460 13.45 7.61 -31.56
CA TYR A 460 12.45 8.67 -31.66
C TYR A 460 12.98 9.88 -32.46
N PRO A 461 12.29 10.33 -33.53
CA PRO A 461 12.54 11.64 -34.10
C PRO A 461 12.08 12.74 -33.12
N PRO A 462 12.76 13.91 -33.08
CA PRO A 462 12.34 15.01 -32.23
C PRO A 462 10.96 15.53 -32.65
N SER A 463 10.07 15.68 -31.67
CA SER A 463 8.74 16.26 -31.86
C SER A 463 8.83 17.71 -32.36
N CYS A 464 8.17 18.01 -33.49
CA CYS A 464 7.87 19.39 -33.84
C CYS A 464 6.92 20.03 -32.82
N THR A 465 7.04 21.35 -32.69
CA THR A 465 6.30 22.27 -31.81
C THR A 465 4.79 22.15 -31.91
#